data_AF-A0A7X7KFS8-F1
#
_entry.id   AF-A0A7X7KFS8-F1
#
_cell.length_a   1.000
_cell.length_b   1.000
_cell.length_c   1.000
_cell.angle_alpha   90.00
_cell.angle_beta   90.00
_cell.angle_gamma   90.00
#
_symmetry.space_group_name_H-M   'P 1'
#
loop_
_entity.id
_entity.type
_entity.pdbx_description
1 polymer ?
#
loop_
_entity_poly.entity_id
_entity_poly.type
_entity_poly.pdbx_seq_one_letter_code
_entity_poly.pdbx_strand_id
1 'polypeptide(L)'
;MNLIKDILRQYWPNVLALLFLLCAAYRYWMLGEYFDNIRLMIFAFGGFVAVVASEEFSDWTGRYGFTRKQFFTTPEAYIRIGGGIVLVYCTLALYRL
;
A
#
# COMPACT_ATOMS: atom_id res chain seq x y z
N MET A 1 -15.77 17.77 20.60
CA MET A 1 -15.81 18.43 19.27
C MET A 1 -14.35 18.62 18.84
N ASN A 2 -13.66 17.66 18.22
CA ASN A 2 -13.96 17.02 16.93
C ASN A 2 -13.18 15.69 16.78
N LEU A 3 -13.65 14.61 17.40
CA LEU A 3 -13.04 13.27 17.31
C LEU A 3 -12.75 12.84 15.86
N ILE A 4 -13.67 13.17 14.95
CA ILE A 4 -13.54 12.90 13.50
C ILE A 4 -12.36 13.67 12.89
N LYS A 5 -12.15 14.95 13.25
CA LYS A 5 -11.00 15.71 12.73
C LYS A 5 -9.68 15.17 13.25
N ASP A 6 -9.63 14.73 14.51
CA ASP A 6 -8.41 14.19 15.11
C ASP A 6 -8.06 12.82 14.52
N ILE A 7 -9.06 11.95 14.32
CA ILE A 7 -8.90 10.67 13.62
C ILE A 7 -8.47 10.90 12.17
N LEU A 8 -9.11 11.82 11.44
CA LEU A 8 -8.66 12.13 10.07
C LEU A 8 -7.24 12.67 10.07
N ARG A 9 -6.88 13.58 10.97
CA ARG A 9 -5.54 14.17 11.01
C ARG A 9 -4.46 13.14 11.33
N GLN A 10 -4.77 12.10 12.10
CA GLN A 10 -3.84 11.04 12.45
C GLN A 10 -3.78 9.92 11.41
N TYR A 11 -4.93 9.54 10.83
CA TYR A 11 -5.06 8.36 9.96
C TYR A 11 -5.34 8.68 8.49
N TRP A 12 -5.27 9.95 8.06
CA TRP A 12 -5.51 10.32 6.66
C TRP A 12 -4.70 9.50 5.64
N PRO A 13 -3.43 9.08 5.87
CA PRO A 13 -2.70 8.29 4.88
C PRO A 13 -3.30 6.89 4.73
N ASN A 14 -3.82 6.31 5.82
CA ASN A 14 -4.47 5.00 5.80
C ASN A 14 -5.82 5.07 5.10
N VAL A 15 -6.57 6.15 5.33
CA VAL A 15 -7.83 6.42 4.62
C VAL A 15 -7.57 6.60 3.12
N LEU A 16 -6.54 7.37 2.73
CA LEU A 16 -6.16 7.51 1.33
C LEU A 16 -5.74 6.18 0.70
N ALA A 17 -4.91 5.39 1.39
CA ALA A 17 -4.50 4.08 0.90
C ALA A 17 -5.70 3.14 0.71
N LEU A 18 -6.67 3.18 1.63
CA LEU A 18 -7.90 2.41 1.47
C LEU A 18 -8.68 2.86 0.22
N LEU A 19 -8.83 4.16 -0.01
CA LEU A 19 -9.50 4.67 -1.21
C LEU A 19 -8.81 4.22 -2.49
N PHE A 20 -7.48 4.31 -2.56
CA PHE A 20 -6.73 3.85 -3.74
C PHE A 20 -6.86 2.34 -3.98
N LEU A 21 -6.88 1.54 -2.91
CA LEU A 21 -7.10 0.09 -3.02
C LEU A 21 -8.51 -0.21 -3.53
N LEU A 22 -9.53 0.50 -3.04
CA LEU A 22 -10.91 0.35 -3.53
C LEU A 22 -11.04 0.74 -5.00
N CYS A 23 -10.39 1.82 -5.44
CA CYS A 23 -10.34 2.19 -6.85
C CYS A 23 -9.64 1.13 -7.71
N ALA A 24 -8.52 0.56 -7.23
CA ALA A 24 -7.83 -0.53 -7.91
C ALA A 24 -8.73 -1.78 -8.01
N ALA A 25 -9.36 -2.18 -6.91
CA ALA A 25 -10.26 -3.33 -6.86
C ALA A 25 -11.47 -3.15 -7.79
N TYR A 26 -12.08 -1.96 -7.78
CA TYR A 26 -13.18 -1.63 -8.67
C TYR A 26 -12.76 -1.71 -10.14
N ARG A 27 -11.62 -1.12 -10.50
CA ARG A 27 -11.13 -1.17 -11.88
C ARG A 27 -10.77 -2.59 -12.31
N TYR A 28 -10.09 -3.34 -11.45
CA TYR A 28 -9.76 -4.75 -11.67
C TYR A 28 -11.02 -5.60 -11.89
N TRP A 29 -12.08 -5.36 -11.10
CA TRP A 29 -13.38 -6.01 -11.29
C TRP A 29 -14.00 -5.66 -12.65
N MET A 30 -13.96 -4.39 -13.04
CA MET A 30 -14.53 -3.91 -14.30
C MET A 30 -13.79 -4.42 -15.53
N LEU A 31 -12.48 -4.70 -15.44
CA LEU A 31 -11.69 -5.24 -16.56
C LEU A 31 -12.07 -6.69 -16.90
N GLY A 32 -12.48 -7.49 -15.92
CA GLY A 32 -12.86 -8.90 -16.13
C GLY A 32 -11.72 -9.86 -16.51
N GLU A 33 -10.57 -9.35 -16.92
CA GLU A 33 -9.34 -10.10 -17.21
C GLU A 33 -8.52 -10.36 -15.94
N TYR A 34 -9.13 -11.12 -15.02
CA TYR A 34 -8.60 -11.29 -13.67
C TYR A 34 -7.18 -11.87 -13.66
N PHE A 35 -6.93 -12.94 -14.41
CA PHE A 35 -5.63 -13.61 -14.39
C PHE A 35 -4.50 -12.78 -15.00
N ASP A 36 -4.80 -12.00 -16.04
CA ASP A 36 -3.81 -11.16 -16.71
C ASP A 36 -3.40 -9.97 -15.82
N ASN A 37 -4.33 -9.49 -14.99
CA ASN A 37 -4.14 -8.31 -14.16
C ASN A 37 -3.92 -8.60 -12.67
N ILE A 38 -3.92 -9.88 -12.27
CA ILE A 38 -3.81 -10.29 -10.86
C ILE A 38 -2.53 -9.76 -10.20
N ARG A 39 -1.43 -9.65 -10.97
CA ARG A 39 -0.16 -9.14 -10.48
C ARG A 39 -0.30 -7.71 -9.98
N LEU A 40 -0.97 -6.85 -10.75
CA LEU A 40 -1.22 -5.45 -10.38
C LEU A 40 -2.07 -5.35 -9.12
N MET A 41 -3.08 -6.20 -8.98
CA MET A 41 -3.92 -6.24 -7.78
C MET A 41 -3.14 -6.73 -6.55
N ILE A 42 -2.27 -7.75 -6.69
CA ILE A 42 -1.39 -8.23 -5.62
C ILE A 42 -0.43 -7.14 -5.17
N PHE A 43 0.20 -6.42 -6.10
CA PHE A 43 1.10 -5.32 -5.76
C PHE A 43 0.37 -4.13 -5.15
N ALA A 44 -0.83 -3.79 -5.62
CA ALA A 44 -1.69 -2.77 -5.00
C ALA A 44 -2.03 -3.15 -3.55
N PHE A 45 -2.42 -4.41 -3.32
CA PHE A 45 -2.71 -4.91 -1.98
C PHE A 45 -1.46 -4.91 -1.09
N GLY A 46 -0.31 -5.35 -1.59
CA GLY A 46 0.96 -5.28 -0.87
C GLY A 46 1.36 -3.84 -0.52
N GLY A 47 1.15 -2.90 -1.44
CA GLY A 47 1.36 -1.47 -1.20
C GLY A 47 0.43 -0.90 -0.11
N PHE A 48 -0.84 -1.31 -0.09
CA PHE A 48 -1.78 -0.95 0.98
C PHE A 48 -1.33 -1.49 2.34
N VAL A 49 -0.95 -2.77 2.42
CA VAL A 49 -0.46 -3.37 3.67
C VAL A 49 0.80 -2.67 4.15
N ALA A 50 1.73 -2.34 3.25
CA ALA A 50 2.92 -1.55 3.58
C ALA A 50 2.59 -0.14 4.09
N VAL A 51 1.42 0.44 3.75
CA VAL A 51 1.00 1.76 4.27
C VAL A 51 0.35 1.68 5.65
N VAL A 52 -0.47 0.65 5.87
CA VAL A 52 -1.32 0.52 7.06
C VAL A 52 -0.64 -0.27 8.19
N ALA A 53 0.23 -1.22 7.83
CA ALA A 53 0.93 -2.14 8.72
C ALA A 53 2.43 -2.16 8.35
N SER A 54 3.03 -0.97 8.26
CA SER A 54 4.42 -0.77 7.82
C SER A 54 5.44 -1.48 8.70
N GLU A 55 5.17 -1.59 10.01
CA GLU A 55 6.05 -2.29 10.96
C GLU A 55 6.02 -3.80 10.70
N GLU A 56 4.83 -4.40 10.62
CA GLU A 56 4.66 -5.83 10.37
C GLU A 56 5.17 -6.22 8.98
N PHE A 57 4.96 -5.35 7.99
CA PHE A 57 5.48 -5.54 6.64
C PHE A 57 7.02 -5.48 6.60
N SER A 58 7.63 -4.59 7.39
CA SER A 58 9.09 -4.55 7.58
C SER A 58 9.62 -5.85 8.17
N ASP A 59 8.95 -6.40 9.17
CA ASP A 59 9.35 -7.64 9.82
C ASP A 59 9.22 -8.85 8.90
N TRP A 60 8.16 -8.89 8.08
CA TRP A 60 7.96 -9.94 7.10
C TRP A 60 9.03 -9.93 5.99
N THR A 61 9.33 -8.75 5.44
CA THR A 61 10.33 -8.58 4.38
C THR A 61 11.77 -8.73 4.89
N GLY A 62 12.04 -8.32 6.14
CA GLY A 62 13.35 -8.44 6.78
C GLY A 62 13.80 -9.88 7.07
N ARG A 63 12.87 -10.86 7.12
CA ARG A 63 13.20 -12.29 7.34
C ARG A 63 13.85 -12.97 6.13
N TYR A 64 13.76 -12.40 4.93
CA TYR A 64 14.29 -12.99 3.68
C TYR A 64 15.73 -12.55 3.32
N GLY A 65 16.59 -12.30 4.33
CA GLY A 65 18.05 -12.17 4.11
C GLY A 65 18.60 -10.75 4.03
N PHE A 66 17.78 -9.71 4.28
CA PHE A 66 18.30 -8.36 4.48
C PHE A 66 18.83 -8.21 5.90
N THR A 67 20.15 -8.42 6.05
CA THR A 67 20.84 -8.35 7.33
C THR A 67 20.72 -6.94 7.96
N ARG A 68 20.37 -6.91 9.24
CA ARG A 68 20.07 -5.77 10.13
C ARG A 68 21.08 -4.61 10.19
N LYS A 69 22.17 -4.63 9.42
CA LYS A 69 23.23 -3.59 9.42
C LYS A 69 23.23 -2.68 8.18
N GLN A 70 22.25 -2.73 7.28
CA GLN A 70 22.26 -1.92 6.05
C GLN A 70 21.04 -1.00 5.82
N PHE A 71 19.97 -1.13 6.59
CA PHE A 71 18.76 -0.30 6.49
C PHE A 71 18.68 0.67 7.68
N PHE A 72 19.73 1.46 7.89
CA PHE A 72 19.88 2.27 9.10
C PHE A 72 18.80 3.36 9.20
N THR A 73 18.10 3.34 10.34
CA THR A 73 17.64 4.51 11.11
C THR A 73 16.34 5.25 10.76
N THR A 74 15.35 4.61 10.10
CA THR A 74 13.88 4.82 10.34
C THR A 74 13.03 3.99 9.37
N PRO A 75 12.68 2.71 9.66
CA PRO A 75 12.16 1.79 8.65
C PRO A 75 10.69 2.02 8.25
N GLU A 76 9.85 2.52 9.17
CA GLU A 76 8.40 2.55 8.95
C GLU A 76 7.97 3.58 7.88
N ALA A 77 8.50 4.81 7.96
CA ALA A 77 8.10 5.89 7.05
C ALA A 77 8.48 5.60 5.59
N TYR A 78 9.65 4.99 5.33
CA TYR A 78 10.05 4.63 3.96
C TYR A 78 9.22 3.48 3.40
N ILE A 79 8.90 2.48 4.22
CA ILE A 79 8.01 1.38 3.82
C ILE A 79 6.62 1.91 3.52
N ARG A 80 6.12 2.82 4.37
CA ARG A 80 4.83 3.47 4.19
C ARG A 80 4.78 4.31 2.92
N ILE A 81 5.79 5.13 2.65
CA ILE A 81 5.87 5.94 1.43
C ILE A 81 6.04 5.06 0.19
N GLY A 82 6.95 4.07 0.24
CA GLY A 82 7.19 3.15 -0.86
C GLY A 82 5.95 2.30 -1.19
N GLY A 83 5.27 1.78 -0.17
CA GLY A 83 3.99 1.09 -0.29
C GLY A 83 2.91 1.97 -0.92
N GLY A 84 2.83 3.23 -0.50
CA GLY A 84 1.92 4.22 -1.08
C GLY A 84 2.20 4.49 -2.57
N ILE A 85 3.47 4.64 -2.95
CA ILE A 85 3.88 4.84 -4.35
C ILE A 85 3.49 3.63 -5.20
N VAL A 86 3.79 2.41 -4.72
CA VAL A 86 3.44 1.17 -5.41
C VAL A 86 1.92 1.06 -5.59
N LEU A 87 1.16 1.33 -4.53
CA LEU A 87 -0.30 1.31 -4.58
C LEU A 87 -0.83 2.30 -5.63
N VAL A 88 -0.41 3.56 -5.59
CA VAL A 88 -0.84 4.57 -6.56
C VAL A 88 -0.45 4.18 -7.98
N TYR A 89 0.78 3.71 -8.19
CA TYR A 89 1.25 3.26 -9.49
C TYR A 89 0.40 2.10 -10.03
N CYS A 90 0.15 1.07 -9.22
CA CYS A 90 -0.64 -0.09 -9.62
C CYS A 90 -2.11 0.29 -9.89
N THR A 91 -2.69 1.18 -9.09
CA THR A 91 -4.03 1.73 -9.38
C THR A 91 -4.02 2.44 -10.73
N LEU A 92 -3.08 3.35 -10.99
CA LEU A 92 -3.00 4.06 -12.27
C LEU A 92 -2.75 3.12 -13.46
N ALA A 93 -1.93 2.09 -13.29
CA ALA A 93 -1.70 1.07 -14.32
C ALA A 93 -2.99 0.35 -14.70
N LEU A 94 -3.81 -0.05 -13.72
CA LEU A 94 -5.12 -0.68 -13.96
C LEU A 94 -6.09 0.23 -14.72
N TYR A 95 -6.00 1.55 -14.56
CA TYR A 95 -6.83 2.51 -15.31
C TYR A 95 -6.30 2.82 -16.71
N ARG A 96 -5.08 2.38 -17.06
CA ARG A 96 -4.51 2.54 -18.40
C ARG A 96 -4.69 1.31 -19.30
N LEU A 97 -5.01 0.17 -18.70
CA LEU A 97 -5.49 -1.02 -19.40
C LEU A 97 -6.95 -0.82 -19.79
#